data_AF-A0A9X8UNI2-F1
#
_entry.id   AF-A0A9X8UNI2-F1
#
_cell.length_a   1.000
_cell.length_b   1.000
_cell.length_c   1.000
_cell.angle_alpha   90.00
_cell.angle_beta   90.00
_cell.angle_gamma   90.00
#
_symmetry.space_group_name_H-M   'P 1'
#
loop_
_entity.id
_entity.type
_entity.pdbx_description
1 polymer ?
#
loop_
_entity_poly.entity_id
_entity_poly.type
_entity_poly.pdbx_seq_one_letter_code
_entity_poly.pdbx_strand_id
1 'polypeptide(L)'
;MERLDRYKSVYAACNDMAPKLNVGKETLRRWVLQAQVDSGERTGPTSEELAEIKALKAKVRDLEEANDILKASAIFFARELDPRRH
;
A
#
# COMPACT_ATOMS: atom_id res chain seq x y z
N MET A 1 -21.39 2.52 -24.15
CA MET A 1 -21.20 1.75 -22.91
C MET A 1 -21.71 0.32 -23.13
N GLU A 2 -21.22 -0.37 -24.17
CA GLU A 2 -21.92 -1.52 -24.80
C GLU A 2 -20.99 -2.71 -25.05
N ARG A 3 -20.17 -3.08 -24.05
CA ARG A 3 -19.25 -4.22 -24.19
C ARG A 3 -19.25 -5.21 -23.03
N LEU A 4 -19.85 -4.85 -21.89
CA LEU A 4 -19.89 -5.69 -20.69
C LEU A 4 -21.00 -6.75 -20.73
N ASP A 5 -22.06 -6.52 -21.51
CA ASP A 5 -23.20 -7.46 -21.65
C ASP A 5 -22.84 -8.79 -22.35
N ARG A 6 -21.69 -8.83 -23.07
CA ARG A 6 -21.28 -9.98 -23.87
C ARG A 6 -20.61 -11.11 -23.11
N TYR A 7 -20.17 -10.86 -21.87
CA TYR A 7 -19.39 -11.82 -21.09
C TYR A 7 -20.13 -12.21 -19.82
N LYS A 8 -20.49 -13.49 -19.71
CA LYS A 8 -21.21 -14.07 -18.56
C LYS A 8 -20.49 -13.91 -17.20
N SER A 9 -19.21 -13.54 -17.19
CA SER A 9 -18.45 -13.26 -15.97
C SER A 9 -17.20 -12.40 -16.24
N VAL A 10 -16.73 -11.71 -15.20
CA VAL A 10 -15.44 -10.98 -15.20
C VAL A 10 -14.29 -11.91 -15.62
N TYR A 11 -14.34 -13.18 -15.22
CA TYR A 11 -13.34 -14.18 -15.60
C TYR A 11 -13.32 -14.43 -17.12
N ALA A 12 -14.49 -14.62 -17.74
CA ALA A 12 -14.60 -14.82 -19.18
C ALA A 12 -14.12 -13.59 -19.96
N ALA A 13 -14.49 -12.38 -19.49
CA ALA A 13 -14.02 -11.13 -20.07
C ALA A 13 -12.49 -10.98 -19.99
N CYS A 14 -11.89 -11.27 -18.83
CA CYS A 14 -10.44 -11.18 -18.63
C CYS A 14 -9.69 -12.20 -19.51
N ASN A 15 -10.22 -13.41 -19.66
CA ASN A 15 -9.58 -14.46 -20.48
C ASN A 15 -9.51 -14.09 -21.97
N ASP A 16 -10.55 -13.43 -22.50
CA ASP A 16 -10.63 -12.97 -23.88
C ASP A 16 -9.83 -11.68 -24.13
N MET A 17 -9.81 -10.77 -23.16
CA MET A 17 -9.17 -9.45 -23.31
C MET A 17 -7.68 -9.45 -22.98
N ALA A 18 -7.21 -10.29 -22.05
CA ALA A 18 -5.81 -10.32 -21.64
C ALA A 18 -4.81 -10.55 -22.79
N PRO A 19 -5.05 -11.47 -23.75
CA PRO A 19 -4.18 -11.61 -24.93
C PRO A 19 -4.17 -10.37 -25.82
N LYS A 20 -5.33 -9.70 -25.98
CA LYS A 20 -5.47 -8.48 -26.81
C LYS A 20 -4.73 -7.28 -26.21
N LEU A 21 -4.60 -7.27 -24.90
CA LEU A 21 -3.90 -6.23 -24.13
C LEU A 21 -2.45 -6.60 -23.80
N ASN A 22 -1.99 -7.79 -24.20
CA ASN A 22 -0.68 -8.34 -23.88
C ASN A 22 -0.36 -8.32 -22.36
N VAL A 23 -1.36 -8.62 -21.53
CA VAL A 23 -1.23 -8.73 -20.07
C VAL A 23 -1.59 -10.15 -19.62
N GLY A 24 -1.05 -10.56 -18.47
CA GLY A 24 -1.45 -11.82 -17.84
C GLY A 24 -2.93 -11.80 -17.45
N LYS A 25 -3.64 -12.91 -17.67
CA LYS A 25 -5.08 -13.08 -17.36
C LYS A 25 -5.39 -12.78 -15.89
N GLU A 26 -4.58 -13.31 -14.98
CA GLU A 26 -4.74 -13.09 -13.54
C GLU A 26 -4.43 -11.64 -13.14
N THR A 27 -3.43 -11.02 -13.77
CA THR A 27 -3.11 -9.59 -13.56
C THR A 27 -4.30 -8.72 -13.93
N LEU A 28 -4.86 -8.92 -15.12
CA LEU A 28 -6.02 -8.17 -15.58
C LEU A 28 -7.23 -8.38 -14.66
N ARG A 29 -7.47 -9.63 -14.23
CA ARG A 29 -8.54 -9.93 -13.28
C ARG A 29 -8.39 -9.19 -11.97
N ARG A 30 -7.18 -9.15 -11.39
CA ARG A 30 -6.90 -8.42 -10.15
C ARG A 30 -7.16 -6.93 -10.31
N TRP A 31 -6.73 -6.32 -11.42
CA TRP A 31 -7.00 -4.91 -11.69
C TRP A 31 -8.48 -4.60 -11.82
N VAL A 32 -9.25 -5.46 -12.50
CA VAL A 32 -10.71 -5.29 -12.61
C VAL A 32 -11.38 -5.42 -11.24
N LEU A 33 -10.98 -6.40 -10.42
CA LEU A 33 -11.52 -6.55 -9.08
C LEU A 33 -11.17 -5.37 -8.17
N GLN A 34 -9.95 -4.83 -8.28
CA GLN A 34 -9.55 -3.64 -7.53
C GLN A 34 -10.36 -2.41 -7.99
N ALA A 35 -10.57 -2.25 -9.30
CA ALA A 35 -11.40 -1.16 -9.82
C ALA A 35 -12.85 -1.24 -9.34
N GLN A 36 -13.40 -2.45 -9.16
CA GLN A 36 -14.73 -2.66 -8.55
C GLN A 36 -14.76 -2.29 -7.05
N VAL A 37 -13.64 -2.45 -6.35
CA VAL A 37 -13.52 -2.00 -4.96
C VAL A 37 -13.42 -0.47 -4.93
N ASP A 38 -12.60 0.11 -5.81
CA ASP A 38 -12.41 1.55 -5.92
C ASP A 38 -13.69 2.28 -6.36
N SER A 39 -14.58 1.62 -7.12
CA SER A 39 -15.90 2.15 -7.50
C SER A 39 -17.00 1.91 -6.45
N GLY A 40 -16.71 1.17 -5.37
CA GLY A 40 -17.68 0.80 -4.34
C GLY A 40 -18.64 -0.33 -4.73
N GLU A 41 -18.45 -0.97 -5.89
CA GLU A 41 -19.23 -2.13 -6.33
C GLU A 41 -18.90 -3.41 -5.54
N ARG A 42 -17.73 -3.44 -4.89
CA ARG A 42 -17.25 -4.58 -4.10
C ARG A 42 -16.63 -4.10 -2.78
N THR A 43 -16.86 -4.84 -1.71
CA THR A 43 -16.19 -4.60 -0.42
C THR A 43 -14.71 -4.94 -0.49
N GLY A 44 -13.87 -4.05 0.04
CA GLY A 44 -12.43 -4.23 0.18
C GLY A 44 -11.75 -2.87 0.43
N PRO A 45 -10.44 -2.87 0.76
CA PRO A 45 -9.68 -1.63 0.82
C PRO A 45 -9.44 -1.11 -0.60
N THR A 46 -9.76 0.15 -0.79
CA THR A 46 -9.47 0.88 -2.03
C THR A 46 -7.97 1.04 -2.23
N SER A 47 -7.58 1.29 -3.47
CA SER A 47 -6.20 1.59 -3.85
C SER A 47 -5.67 2.81 -3.08
N GLU A 48 -6.53 3.79 -2.80
CA GLU A 48 -6.19 4.99 -2.02
C GLU A 48 -5.93 4.66 -0.55
N GLU A 49 -6.82 3.89 0.09
CA GLU A 49 -6.62 3.42 1.48
C GLU A 49 -5.31 2.62 1.62
N LEU A 50 -5.01 1.73 0.67
CA LEU A 50 -3.76 0.97 0.66
C LEU A 50 -2.54 1.88 0.51
N ALA A 51 -2.63 2.93 -0.31
CA ALA A 51 -1.55 3.90 -0.48
C ALA A 51 -1.33 4.71 0.81
N GLU A 52 -2.41 5.15 1.47
CA GLU A 52 -2.33 5.86 2.74
C GLU A 52 -1.71 4.98 3.84
N ILE A 53 -2.16 3.73 3.96
CA ILE A 53 -1.58 2.77 4.93
C ILE A 53 -0.07 2.62 4.70
N LYS A 54 0.37 2.55 3.43
CA LYS A 54 1.79 2.45 3.10
C LYS A 54 2.55 3.73 3.50
N ALA A 55 1.99 4.90 3.24
CA ALA A 55 2.59 6.18 3.60
C ALA A 55 2.70 6.34 5.13
N LEU A 56 1.64 5.98 5.86
CA LEU A 56 1.62 6.01 7.32
C LEU A 56 2.65 5.05 7.91
N LYS A 57 2.77 3.82 7.39
CA LYS A 57 3.81 2.87 7.84
C LYS A 57 5.22 3.41 7.61
N ALA A 58 5.46 4.07 6.47
CA ALA A 58 6.76 4.69 6.21
C ALA A 58 7.05 5.83 7.19
N LYS A 59 6.05 6.67 7.48
CA LYS A 59 6.18 7.77 8.45
C LYS A 59 6.42 7.28 9.87
N VAL A 60 5.73 6.22 10.30
CA VAL A 60 5.95 5.62 11.62
C VAL A 60 7.39 5.14 11.75
N ARG A 61 7.91 4.43 10.76
CA ARG A 61 9.30 3.96 10.75
C ARG A 61 10.31 5.11 10.84
N ASP A 62 10.09 6.18 10.08
CA ASP A 62 10.95 7.37 10.11
C ASP A 62 10.95 8.04 11.49
N LEU A 63 9.77 8.18 12.09
CA LEU A 63 9.61 8.74 13.44
C LEU A 63 10.27 7.86 14.51
N GLU A 64 10.17 6.53 14.38
CA GLU A 64 10.83 5.59 15.30
C GLU A 64 12.35 5.74 15.21
N GLU A 65 12.91 5.79 14.00
CA GLU A 65 14.36 5.98 13.79
C GLU A 65 14.86 7.31 14.36
N ALA A 66 14.14 8.41 14.10
CA ALA A 66 14.47 9.71 14.67
C ALA A 66 14.39 9.70 16.21
N ASN A 67 13.39 9.02 16.78
CA ASN A 67 13.23 8.90 18.22
C ASN A 67 14.40 8.13 18.86
N ASP A 68 14.85 7.05 18.24
CA ASP A 68 16.01 6.29 18.69
C ASP A 68 17.30 7.13 18.70
N ILE A 69 17.53 7.92 17.64
CA ILE A 69 18.68 8.84 17.57
C ILE A 69 18.62 9.88 18.70
N LEU A 70 17.45 10.47 18.93
CA LEU A 70 17.26 11.47 19.99
C LEU A 70 17.48 10.87 21.38
N LYS A 71 16.94 9.67 21.65
CA LYS A 71 17.17 8.95 22.90
C LYS A 71 18.64 8.65 23.12
N ALA A 72 19.34 8.14 22.10
CA ALA A 72 20.77 7.87 22.18
C ALA A 72 21.57 9.15 22.50
N SER A 73 21.22 10.26 21.86
CA SER A 73 21.83 11.57 22.11
C SER A 73 21.58 12.05 23.54
N ALA A 74 20.34 11.96 24.03
CA ALA A 74 20.00 12.34 25.40
C ALA A 74 20.77 11.52 26.44
N ILE A 75 20.91 10.21 26.22
CA ILE A 75 21.71 9.32 27.09
C ILE A 75 23.19 9.71 27.06
N PHE A 76 23.74 10.01 25.88
CA PHE A 76 25.13 10.44 25.73
C PHE A 76 25.39 11.72 26.53
N PHE A 77 24.59 12.77 26.34
CA PHE A 77 24.76 14.03 27.06
C PHE A 77 24.53 13.90 28.57
N ALA A 78 23.55 13.10 29.00
CA ALA A 78 23.33 12.84 30.43
C ALA A 78 24.55 12.17 31.09
N ARG A 79 25.29 11.32 30.37
CA ARG A 79 26.54 10.71 30.84
C ARG A 79 27.74 11.66 30.84
N GLU A 80 27.75 12.65 29.96
CA GLU A 80 28.82 13.65 29.89
C GLU A 80 28.67 14.70 31.00
N LEU A 81 27.43 15.05 31.34
CA LEU A 81 27.10 16.03 32.38
C LEU A 81 27.11 15.44 33.82
N ASP A 82 27.41 14.15 34.00
CA ASP A 82 27.44 13.55 35.34
C ASP A 82 28.66 14.07 36.14
N PRO A 83 28.45 14.80 37.24
CA PRO A 83 29.52 15.46 37.99
C PRO A 83 30.37 14.49 38.81
N ARG A 84 30.05 13.18 38.86
CA ARG A 84 30.87 12.16 39.53
C ARG A 84 32.01 11.65 38.66
N ARG A 85 32.12 12.16 37.43
CA ARG A 85 33.10 11.75 36.41
C ARG A 85 34.32 12.67 36.33
N HIS A 86 34.39 13.72 37.17
CA HIS A 86 35.53 14.63 37.30
C HIS A 86 36.12 14.55 38.73
#